data_AF-A0A976CS09-F1
#
_entry.id   AF-A0A976CS09-F1
#
_cell.length_a   1.000
_cell.length_b   1.000
_cell.length_c   1.000
_cell.angle_alpha   90.00
_cell.angle_beta   90.00
_cell.angle_gamma   90.00
#
_symmetry.space_group_name_H-M   'P 1'
#
loop_
_entity.id
_entity.type
_entity.pdbx_description
1 polymer ?
#
loop_
_entity_poly.entity_id
_entity_poly.type
_entity_poly.pdbx_seq_one_letter_code
_entity_poly.pdbx_strand_id
1 'polypeptide(L)'
;MGAKQHNLMKPHFDDPTFTAWLLGEATPEQSSAWEQALREDAAVQREREEAQAFISMIERSLSDCAPVLDVTQRDKVLSMARSRDATDSPNVVVTRGRRRWIPWTLATAALAMMGLWLGSQYPVRSRVGDLSYSQVSREIALLPSDDGGFPHGKGPASEQVTAVGGSNLAEKRHEMWQRQPSEFLRFVAQRVAEEPLPQSKELPKAVPRQFVEASDHPVATLPTRVGMASWSWVKRAALEQGQKPASNLVRLEEWIQAFPLQSGLSQEADGLSLRAAILPAASSSNTVVVLSLTNQSKASQSVEWSYMAPSLAQYRLIGFASAVRGGLSSRLLAPGEKVQVMIEIKNLADATFCGQVSCRSQGREFMLPLSLSAIATQDADFYRLLLLVAANLQGQKADLFVIRALIEKLEQQHLTPERAEAIGLMKRWF
;
A
#
# COMPACT_ATOMS: atom_id res chain seq x y z
N MET A 1 -19.51 -56.36 -19.14
CA MET A 1 -19.42 -55.15 -18.28
C MET A 1 -18.07 -55.18 -17.58
N GLY A 2 -17.06 -54.48 -18.12
CA GLY A 2 -15.74 -54.40 -17.49
C GLY A 2 -15.73 -53.25 -16.49
N ALA A 3 -15.55 -53.56 -15.21
CA ALA A 3 -15.29 -52.54 -14.20
C ALA A 3 -13.96 -51.86 -14.56
N LYS A 4 -14.00 -50.57 -14.93
CA LYS A 4 -12.79 -49.75 -15.04
C LYS A 4 -12.14 -49.77 -13.66
N GLN A 5 -10.99 -50.43 -13.53
CA GLN A 5 -10.10 -50.21 -12.40
C GLN A 5 -9.73 -48.73 -12.43
N HIS A 6 -10.39 -47.93 -11.60
CA HIS A 6 -9.93 -46.59 -11.29
C HIS A 6 -8.54 -46.78 -10.70
N ASN A 7 -7.52 -46.32 -11.42
CA ASN A 7 -6.20 -46.11 -10.86
C ASN A 7 -6.41 -45.21 -9.65
N LEU A 8 -6.40 -45.79 -8.46
CA LEU A 8 -6.32 -45.07 -7.20
C LEU A 8 -5.05 -44.23 -7.31
N MET A 9 -5.23 -42.92 -7.51
CA MET A 9 -4.12 -41.98 -7.56
C MET A 9 -3.32 -42.19 -6.29
N LYS A 10 -2.01 -42.39 -6.43
CA LYS A 10 -1.13 -42.37 -5.27
C LYS A 10 -1.29 -40.99 -4.62
N PRO A 11 -1.73 -40.92 -3.36
CA PRO A 11 -1.96 -39.65 -2.70
C PRO A 11 -0.68 -38.84 -2.71
N HIS A 12 -0.76 -37.60 -3.20
CA HIS A 12 0.34 -36.65 -3.25
C HIS A 12 -0.04 -35.44 -2.39
N PHE A 13 0.93 -34.84 -1.70
CA PHE A 13 0.66 -33.74 -0.75
C PHE A 13 0.13 -32.48 -1.44
N ASP A 14 0.54 -32.25 -2.68
CA ASP A 14 0.03 -31.16 -3.52
C ASP A 14 -1.40 -31.41 -4.06
N ASP A 15 -2.02 -32.55 -3.73
CA ASP A 15 -3.40 -32.84 -4.15
C ASP A 15 -4.38 -32.01 -3.31
N PRO A 16 -5.26 -31.19 -3.94
CA PRO A 16 -6.25 -30.40 -3.23
C PRO A 16 -7.20 -31.23 -2.35
N THR A 17 -7.35 -32.52 -2.64
CA THR A 17 -8.17 -33.43 -1.82
C THR A 17 -7.57 -33.71 -0.44
N PHE A 18 -6.25 -33.56 -0.25
CA PHE A 18 -5.60 -33.69 1.06
C PHE A 18 -6.06 -32.58 2.01
N THR A 19 -6.05 -31.34 1.51
CA THR A 19 -6.51 -30.17 2.27
C THR A 19 -8.01 -30.25 2.55
N ALA A 20 -8.82 -30.65 1.56
CA ALA A 20 -10.25 -30.87 1.76
C ALA A 20 -10.52 -31.95 2.82
N TRP A 21 -9.72 -33.02 2.85
CA TRP A 21 -9.84 -34.06 3.88
C TRP A 21 -9.47 -33.55 5.27
N LEU A 22 -8.37 -32.80 5.40
CA LEU A 22 -7.96 -32.18 6.67
C LEU A 22 -9.02 -31.22 7.25
N LEU A 23 -9.74 -30.49 6.38
CA LEU A 23 -10.80 -29.56 6.78
C LEU A 23 -12.16 -30.24 6.99
N GLY A 24 -12.27 -31.56 6.76
CA GLY A 24 -13.54 -32.30 6.86
C GLY A 24 -14.52 -32.05 5.70
N GLU A 25 -14.03 -31.51 4.57
CA GLU A 25 -14.79 -31.22 3.36
C GLU A 25 -14.70 -32.32 2.29
N ALA A 26 -13.82 -33.32 2.47
CA ALA A 26 -13.67 -34.43 1.55
C ALA A 26 -14.91 -35.35 1.51
N THR A 27 -15.17 -35.96 0.36
CA THR A 27 -16.23 -36.97 0.23
C THR A 27 -15.89 -38.22 1.06
N PRO A 28 -16.86 -39.05 1.48
CA PRO A 28 -16.59 -40.26 2.24
C PRO A 28 -15.58 -41.20 1.56
N GLU A 29 -15.63 -41.30 0.23
CA GLU A 29 -14.68 -42.09 -0.57
C GLU A 29 -13.25 -41.52 -0.47
N GLN A 30 -13.09 -40.21 -0.64
CA GLN A 30 -11.79 -39.53 -0.49
C GLN A 30 -11.25 -39.65 0.92
N SER A 31 -12.10 -39.48 1.93
CA SER A 31 -11.72 -39.64 3.34
C SER A 31 -11.23 -41.04 3.65
N SER A 32 -11.92 -42.06 3.13
CA SER A 32 -11.49 -43.46 3.31
C SER A 32 -10.13 -43.75 2.65
N ALA A 33 -9.86 -43.14 1.48
CA ALA A 33 -8.58 -43.29 0.78
C ALA A 33 -7.41 -42.63 1.55
N TRP A 34 -7.63 -41.44 2.11
CA TRP A 34 -6.63 -40.75 2.94
C TRP A 34 -6.40 -41.44 4.28
N GLU A 35 -7.45 -41.96 4.92
CA GLU A 35 -7.32 -42.78 6.13
C GLU A 35 -6.55 -44.07 5.89
N GLN A 36 -6.73 -44.69 4.73
CA GLN A 36 -5.95 -45.86 4.34
C GLN A 36 -4.48 -45.47 4.07
N ALA A 37 -4.24 -44.40 3.32
CA ALA A 37 -2.89 -43.90 3.04
C ALA A 37 -2.12 -43.56 4.32
N LEU A 38 -2.79 -43.00 5.34
CA LEU A 38 -2.21 -42.72 6.65
C LEU A 38 -1.77 -43.95 7.43
N ARG A 39 -2.42 -45.10 7.22
CA ARG A 39 -2.02 -46.36 7.85
C ARG A 39 -0.83 -46.99 7.14
N GLU A 40 -0.69 -46.73 5.85
CA GLU A 40 0.29 -47.37 4.98
C GLU A 40 1.60 -46.57 4.87
N ASP A 41 1.56 -45.24 5.01
CA ASP A 41 2.72 -44.36 4.79
C ASP A 41 2.99 -43.37 5.94
N ALA A 42 4.15 -43.53 6.59
CA ALA A 42 4.63 -42.67 7.67
C ALA A 42 5.03 -41.25 7.20
N ALA A 43 5.27 -41.03 5.91
CA ALA A 43 5.45 -39.68 5.36
C ALA A 43 4.12 -38.91 5.38
N VAL A 44 3.02 -39.58 5.02
CA VAL A 44 1.68 -38.98 5.04
C VAL A 44 1.24 -38.62 6.45
N GLN A 45 1.64 -39.43 7.44
CA GLN A 45 1.39 -39.12 8.83
C GLN A 45 2.12 -37.84 9.30
N ARG A 46 3.39 -37.66 8.92
CA ARG A 46 4.16 -36.45 9.27
C ARG A 46 3.55 -35.18 8.67
N GLU A 47 3.18 -35.24 7.40
CA GLU A 47 2.52 -34.11 6.72
C GLU A 47 1.17 -33.76 7.35
N ARG A 48 0.39 -34.77 7.76
CA ARG A 48 -0.84 -34.53 8.54
C ARG A 48 -0.54 -33.81 9.86
N GLU A 49 0.48 -34.24 10.59
CA GLU A 49 0.85 -33.63 11.87
C GLU A 49 1.30 -32.17 11.69
N GLU A 50 2.09 -31.87 10.65
CA GLU A 50 2.51 -30.50 10.31
C GLU A 50 1.31 -29.62 9.92
N ALA A 51 0.43 -30.13 9.05
CA ALA A 51 -0.76 -29.40 8.64
C ALA A 51 -1.74 -29.17 9.81
N GLN A 52 -1.92 -30.16 10.70
CA GLN A 52 -2.72 -29.99 11.91
C GLN A 52 -2.10 -28.98 12.88
N ALA A 53 -0.78 -28.99 13.07
CA ALA A 53 -0.09 -28.00 13.90
C ALA A 53 -0.28 -26.58 13.35
N PHE A 54 -0.26 -26.42 12.02
CA PHE A 54 -0.53 -25.16 11.35
C PHE A 54 -1.98 -24.70 11.54
N ILE A 55 -2.97 -25.60 11.38
CA ILE A 55 -4.39 -25.32 11.64
C ILE A 55 -4.58 -24.88 13.10
N SER A 56 -4.04 -25.62 14.06
CA SER A 56 -4.13 -25.27 15.49
C SER A 56 -3.46 -23.93 15.82
N MET A 57 -2.36 -23.59 15.13
CA MET A 57 -1.73 -22.27 15.27
C MET A 57 -2.67 -21.15 14.78
N ILE A 58 -3.33 -21.35 13.64
CA ILE A 58 -4.34 -20.40 13.12
C ILE A 58 -5.50 -20.29 14.10
N GLU A 59 -6.07 -21.40 14.55
CA GLU A 59 -7.20 -21.42 15.49
C GLU A 59 -6.88 -20.70 16.81
N ARG A 60 -5.68 -20.92 17.37
CA ARG A 60 -5.23 -20.21 18.58
C ARG A 60 -5.10 -18.71 18.33
N SER A 61 -4.47 -18.32 17.22
CA SER A 61 -4.33 -16.90 16.87
C SER A 61 -5.67 -16.19 16.66
N LEU A 62 -6.66 -16.90 16.10
CA LEU A 62 -8.01 -16.39 15.91
C LEU A 62 -8.80 -16.38 17.23
N SER A 63 -8.60 -17.36 18.09
CA SER A 63 -9.27 -17.46 19.40
C SER A 63 -8.81 -16.34 20.35
N ASP A 64 -7.53 -15.98 20.32
CA ASP A 64 -6.98 -14.90 21.15
C ASP A 64 -7.42 -13.49 20.67
N CYS A 65 -7.90 -13.39 19.42
CA CYS A 65 -8.40 -12.14 18.82
C CYS A 65 -9.92 -12.13 18.58
N ALA A 66 -10.64 -13.19 18.95
CA ALA A 66 -12.08 -13.25 18.73
C ALA A 66 -12.78 -12.24 19.65
N PRO A 67 -13.41 -11.18 19.12
CA PRO A 67 -14.20 -10.28 19.95
C PRO A 67 -15.29 -11.12 20.62
N VAL A 68 -15.32 -11.11 21.95
CA VAL A 68 -16.40 -11.74 22.70
C VAL A 68 -17.69 -11.08 22.22
N LEU A 69 -18.53 -11.83 21.51
CA LEU A 69 -19.82 -11.34 21.04
C LEU A 69 -20.57 -10.82 22.27
N ASP A 70 -20.91 -9.53 22.24
CA ASP A 70 -21.81 -8.91 23.21
C ASP A 70 -23.11 -9.72 23.28
N VAL A 71 -23.73 -9.78 24.46
CA VAL A 71 -25.03 -10.39 24.70
C VAL A 71 -26.05 -9.96 23.64
N THR A 72 -26.06 -8.69 23.24
CA THR A 72 -26.96 -8.18 22.20
C THR A 72 -26.70 -8.81 20.83
N GLN A 73 -25.44 -9.01 20.45
CA GLN A 73 -25.06 -9.65 19.19
C GLN A 73 -25.37 -11.15 19.22
N ARG A 74 -25.11 -11.80 20.36
CA ARG A 74 -25.43 -13.22 20.58
C ARG A 74 -26.93 -13.46 20.46
N ASP A 75 -27.76 -12.61 21.07
CA ASP A 75 -29.21 -12.70 20.98
C ASP A 75 -29.73 -12.46 19.57
N LYS A 76 -29.08 -11.57 18.80
CA LYS A 76 -29.45 -11.31 17.40
C LYS A 76 -29.13 -12.49 16.48
N VAL A 77 -28.01 -13.17 16.71
CA VAL A 77 -27.67 -14.41 15.99
C VAL A 77 -28.64 -15.53 16.36
N LEU A 78 -28.96 -15.68 17.64
CA LEU A 78 -29.93 -16.68 18.11
C LEU A 78 -31.35 -16.38 17.60
N SER A 79 -31.76 -15.12 17.53
CA SER A 79 -33.06 -14.75 16.98
C SER A 79 -33.13 -15.03 15.48
N MET A 80 -32.06 -14.76 14.73
CA MET A 80 -31.99 -15.06 13.29
C MET A 80 -32.06 -16.58 13.02
N ALA A 81 -31.39 -17.39 13.84
CA ALA A 81 -31.47 -18.85 13.75
C ALA A 81 -32.91 -19.34 14.01
N ARG A 82 -33.56 -18.86 15.07
CA ARG A 82 -34.95 -19.22 15.41
C ARG A 82 -35.97 -18.78 14.35
N SER A 83 -35.77 -17.59 13.74
CA SER A 83 -36.66 -17.11 12.68
C SER A 83 -36.54 -17.93 11.38
N ARG A 84 -35.40 -18.58 11.16
CA ARG A 84 -35.16 -19.44 10.00
C ARG A 84 -35.90 -20.78 10.15
N ASP A 85 -35.93 -21.33 11.37
CA ASP A 85 -36.72 -22.54 11.67
C ASP A 85 -38.23 -22.27 11.68
N ALA A 86 -38.64 -21.04 12.00
CA ALA A 86 -40.06 -20.65 12.00
C ALA A 86 -40.66 -20.44 10.59
N THR A 87 -39.83 -20.37 9.54
CA THR A 87 -40.28 -20.12 8.16
C THR A 87 -40.26 -21.34 7.24
N ASP A 88 -39.98 -22.54 7.75
CA ASP A 88 -40.10 -23.79 7.00
C ASP A 88 -41.25 -24.68 7.51
N SER A 89 -42.44 -24.41 6.99
CA SER A 89 -43.41 -25.47 6.69
C SER A 89 -43.79 -25.35 5.22
N PRO A 90 -42.97 -25.88 4.30
CA PRO A 90 -43.37 -25.99 2.91
C PRO A 90 -44.26 -27.21 2.74
N ASN A 91 -45.52 -26.98 2.35
CA ASN A 91 -46.31 -28.00 1.66
C ASN A 91 -45.53 -28.43 0.41
N VAL A 92 -45.06 -29.67 0.43
CA VAL A 92 -44.30 -30.29 -0.66
C VAL A 92 -45.24 -30.55 -1.84
N VAL A 93 -45.23 -29.65 -2.83
CA VAL A 93 -45.66 -29.97 -4.19
C VAL A 93 -44.41 -30.34 -4.99
N VAL A 94 -44.27 -31.65 -5.25
CA VAL A 94 -43.20 -32.23 -6.05
C VAL A 94 -43.35 -31.76 -7.49
N THR A 95 -42.45 -30.90 -7.98
CA THR A 95 -42.14 -30.82 -9.41
C THR A 95 -40.62 -30.81 -9.62
N ARG A 96 -40.19 -31.70 -10.50
CA ARG A 96 -38.79 -32.01 -10.81
C ARG A 96 -38.11 -30.85 -11.55
N GLY A 97 -36.86 -30.58 -11.17
CA GLY A 97 -35.77 -30.38 -12.11
C GLY A 97 -35.39 -28.94 -12.46
N ARG A 98 -34.40 -28.38 -11.74
CA ARG A 98 -33.25 -27.70 -12.37
C ARG A 98 -32.13 -27.45 -11.35
N ARG A 99 -30.99 -28.10 -11.61
CA ARG A 99 -29.73 -27.96 -10.88
C ARG A 99 -29.12 -26.60 -11.21
N ARG A 100 -28.96 -25.71 -10.24
CA ARG A 100 -28.05 -24.56 -10.30
C ARG A 100 -27.16 -24.57 -9.06
N TRP A 101 -25.87 -24.62 -9.32
CA TRP A 101 -24.78 -24.50 -8.36
C TRP A 101 -24.55 -23.04 -7.97
N ILE A 102 -23.75 -22.89 -6.90
CA ILE A 102 -23.03 -21.71 -6.39
C ILE A 102 -23.73 -21.09 -5.17
N PRO A 103 -23.01 -20.96 -4.03
CA PRO A 103 -22.33 -19.68 -3.79
C PRO A 103 -20.85 -19.79 -3.40
N TRP A 104 -20.01 -19.28 -4.29
CA TRP A 104 -18.64 -18.80 -4.09
C TRP A 104 -18.69 -17.50 -3.28
N THR A 105 -19.03 -17.59 -1.99
CA THR A 105 -19.05 -16.41 -1.10
C THR A 105 -18.11 -16.55 0.11
N LEU A 106 -17.51 -17.73 0.32
CA LEU A 106 -16.56 -17.97 1.41
C LEU A 106 -15.09 -17.67 1.03
N ALA A 107 -14.70 -17.79 -0.24
CA ALA A 107 -13.30 -17.64 -0.66
C ALA A 107 -12.78 -16.19 -0.57
N THR A 108 -13.65 -15.18 -0.70
CA THR A 108 -13.26 -13.76 -0.63
C THR A 108 -12.96 -13.28 0.80
N ALA A 109 -13.62 -13.85 1.82
CA ALA A 109 -13.34 -13.53 3.22
C ALA A 109 -11.99 -14.12 3.69
N ALA A 110 -11.64 -15.32 3.21
CA ALA A 110 -10.39 -15.99 3.55
C ALA A 110 -9.15 -15.24 3.02
N LEU A 111 -9.22 -14.68 1.80
CA LEU A 111 -8.09 -13.93 1.21
C LEU A 111 -7.84 -12.58 1.92
N ALA A 112 -8.90 -11.92 2.39
CA ALA A 112 -8.77 -10.69 3.18
C ALA A 112 -8.12 -10.94 4.56
N MET A 113 -8.46 -12.07 5.20
CA MET A 113 -7.86 -12.47 6.47
C MET A 113 -6.41 -12.94 6.31
N MET A 114 -6.06 -13.59 5.21
CA MET A 114 -4.69 -14.04 4.93
C MET A 114 -3.73 -12.86 4.68
N GLY A 115 -4.21 -11.75 4.10
CA GLY A 115 -3.45 -10.50 3.96
C GLY A 115 -3.17 -9.80 5.30
N LEU A 116 -4.12 -9.81 6.23
CA LEU A 116 -3.93 -9.33 7.61
C LEU A 116 -2.96 -10.24 8.39
N TRP A 117 -3.03 -11.55 8.17
CA TRP A 117 -2.20 -12.55 8.85
C TRP A 117 -0.73 -12.53 8.40
N LEU A 118 -0.43 -12.40 7.10
CA LEU A 118 0.96 -12.22 6.61
C LEU A 118 1.60 -10.92 7.12
N GLY A 119 0.79 -9.90 7.43
CA GLY A 119 1.23 -8.68 8.11
C GLY A 119 1.66 -8.89 9.57
N SER A 120 1.21 -9.98 10.21
CA SER A 120 1.45 -10.29 11.63
C SER A 120 2.53 -11.37 11.86
N GLN A 121 2.89 -12.15 10.83
CA GLN A 121 3.84 -13.28 10.90
C GLN A 121 5.33 -12.88 10.94
N TYR A 122 5.66 -11.59 11.00
CA TYR A 122 7.02 -11.13 11.33
C TYR A 122 7.06 -10.66 12.79
N PRO A 123 7.29 -11.56 13.77
CA PRO A 123 7.57 -11.13 15.13
C PRO A 123 8.94 -10.43 15.12
N VAL A 124 8.94 -9.10 15.23
CA VAL A 124 10.12 -8.33 15.59
C VAL A 124 10.49 -8.74 17.03
N ARG A 125 11.33 -9.77 17.16
CA ARG A 125 11.98 -10.12 18.43
C ARG A 125 13.11 -9.13 18.67
N SER A 126 12.79 -7.91 19.11
CA SER A 126 13.77 -6.95 19.60
C SER A 126 13.81 -6.97 21.12
N ARG A 127 14.75 -7.75 21.66
CA ARG A 127 15.26 -7.62 23.03
C ARG A 127 16.37 -6.55 23.02
N VAL A 128 16.04 -5.30 22.69
CA VAL A 128 16.99 -4.16 22.80
C VAL A 128 16.21 -2.88 23.09
N GLY A 129 16.43 -2.32 24.28
CA GLY A 129 16.00 -0.96 24.64
C GLY A 129 14.65 -0.88 25.35
N ASP A 130 14.68 -0.51 26.63
CA ASP A 130 13.53 -0.31 27.52
C ASP A 130 12.77 0.98 27.15
N LEU A 131 12.06 0.93 26.03
CA LEU A 131 11.07 1.92 25.63
C LEU A 131 9.70 1.29 25.80
N SER A 132 8.88 1.89 26.68
CA SER A 132 7.45 1.62 26.64
C SER A 132 6.92 2.10 25.29
N TYR A 133 6.56 1.15 24.43
CA TYR A 133 5.99 1.38 23.11
C TYR A 133 4.73 2.28 23.13
N SER A 134 4.17 2.58 24.30
CA SER A 134 3.09 3.54 24.52
C SER A 134 3.44 5.01 24.22
N GLN A 135 4.73 5.37 24.09
CA GLN A 135 5.18 6.78 24.00
C GLN A 135 5.42 7.31 22.57
N VAL A 136 5.17 6.53 21.52
CA VAL A 136 5.25 6.99 20.11
C VAL A 136 4.06 7.91 19.83
N SER A 137 4.27 9.23 19.93
CA SER A 137 3.22 10.23 19.72
C SER A 137 2.87 10.39 18.23
N ARG A 138 1.65 10.92 17.96
CA ARG A 138 1.14 11.33 16.62
C ARG A 138 2.14 12.13 15.78
N GLU A 139 3.07 12.83 16.44
CA GLU A 139 4.17 13.57 15.82
C GLU A 139 5.00 12.74 14.84
N ILE A 140 5.13 11.43 15.09
CA ILE A 140 5.96 10.55 14.29
C ILE A 140 5.26 10.16 12.98
N ALA A 141 3.92 10.12 12.99
CA ALA A 141 3.11 9.99 11.78
C ALA A 141 3.21 11.21 10.86
N LEU A 142 3.61 12.34 11.44
CA LEU A 142 3.79 13.62 10.78
C LEU A 142 5.25 13.91 10.47
N LEU A 143 6.14 12.90 10.51
CA LEU A 143 7.52 13.10 10.11
C LEU A 143 7.52 13.81 8.75
N PRO A 144 8.17 14.99 8.67
CA PRO A 144 8.31 15.67 7.40
C PRO A 144 9.00 14.66 6.48
N SER A 145 8.37 14.36 5.36
CA SER A 145 9.03 13.57 4.34
C SER A 145 10.29 14.33 3.98
N ASP A 146 11.45 13.69 4.15
CA ASP A 146 12.73 14.30 3.84
C ASP A 146 12.67 14.73 2.38
N ASP A 147 12.83 16.02 2.13
CA ASP A 147 12.84 16.50 0.75
C ASP A 147 14.16 16.19 0.05
N GLY A 148 15.11 15.58 0.75
CA GLY A 148 16.42 15.21 0.23
C GLY A 148 17.30 16.42 -0.05
N GLY A 149 16.92 17.63 0.39
CA GLY A 149 17.57 18.87 -0.06
C GLY A 149 17.12 19.33 -1.44
N PHE A 150 15.94 18.92 -1.91
CA PHE A 150 15.36 19.40 -3.16
C PHE A 150 15.20 20.94 -3.15
N PRO A 151 15.61 21.65 -4.21
CA PRO A 151 15.63 23.11 -4.25
C PRO A 151 14.24 23.75 -4.06
N HIS A 152 14.23 24.96 -3.51
CA HIS A 152 13.00 25.72 -3.26
C HIS A 152 12.94 26.96 -4.15
N GLY A 153 11.74 27.27 -4.67
CA GLY A 153 11.51 28.51 -5.42
C GLY A 153 11.67 29.76 -4.55
N LYS A 154 11.85 30.91 -5.20
CA LYS A 154 11.92 32.24 -4.57
C LYS A 154 10.54 32.68 -4.06
N GLY A 155 10.05 32.00 -3.02
CA GLY A 155 8.80 32.32 -2.33
C GLY A 155 9.06 32.85 -0.91
N PRO A 156 8.05 33.46 -0.26
CA PRO A 156 8.15 33.73 1.17
C PRO A 156 8.53 32.42 1.86
N ALA A 157 9.58 32.46 2.68
CA ALA A 157 10.02 31.31 3.45
C ALA A 157 8.78 30.74 4.15
N SER A 158 8.33 29.57 3.70
CA SER A 158 7.14 28.95 4.25
C SER A 158 7.32 28.83 5.75
N GLU A 159 6.31 29.25 6.50
CA GLU A 159 6.26 29.19 7.95
C GLU A 159 6.80 27.82 8.39
N GLN A 160 7.91 27.86 9.14
CA GLN A 160 8.60 26.65 9.53
C GLN A 160 7.65 25.82 10.39
N VAL A 161 7.32 24.62 9.91
CA VAL A 161 6.55 23.68 10.71
C VAL A 161 7.51 23.12 11.76
N THR A 162 7.55 23.73 12.94
CA THR A 162 8.18 23.14 14.11
C THR A 162 7.38 21.91 14.50
N ALA A 163 7.99 20.72 14.39
CA ALA A 163 7.42 19.49 14.92
C ALA A 163 7.12 19.70 16.41
N VAL A 164 5.84 19.68 16.78
CA VAL A 164 5.38 19.93 18.15
C VAL A 164 5.71 18.68 18.97
N GLY A 165 6.88 18.62 19.62
CA GLY A 165 7.30 17.41 20.32
C GLY A 165 8.48 17.53 21.28
N GLY A 166 8.31 17.03 22.51
CA GLY A 166 9.29 17.13 23.62
C GLY A 166 10.66 16.50 23.35
N SER A 167 11.71 17.15 23.86
CA SER A 167 13.14 16.89 23.56
C SER A 167 13.62 15.46 23.85
N ASN A 168 13.12 14.82 24.90
CA ASN A 168 13.65 13.51 25.34
C ASN A 168 13.21 12.34 24.43
N LEU A 169 12.12 12.52 23.67
CA LEU A 169 11.69 11.54 22.68
C LEU A 169 12.51 11.68 21.39
N ALA A 170 13.11 12.84 21.12
CA ALA A 170 13.85 13.11 19.88
C ALA A 170 15.13 12.27 19.74
N GLU A 171 15.89 12.10 20.82
CA GLU A 171 17.14 11.31 20.80
C GLU A 171 16.88 9.82 20.60
N LYS A 172 15.93 9.23 21.34
CA LYS A 172 15.55 7.83 21.15
C LYS A 172 14.87 7.57 19.81
N ARG A 173 14.10 8.54 19.28
CA ARG A 173 13.59 8.53 17.90
C ARG A 173 14.73 8.49 16.90
N HIS A 174 15.74 9.34 17.08
CA HIS A 174 16.92 9.37 16.23
C HIS A 174 17.65 8.02 16.26
N GLU A 175 17.81 7.40 17.43
CA GLU A 175 18.44 6.09 17.54
C GLU A 175 17.68 4.98 16.79
N MET A 176 16.37 4.86 17.00
CA MET A 176 15.54 3.88 16.26
C MET A 176 15.54 4.16 14.76
N TRP A 177 15.46 5.43 14.38
CA TRP A 177 15.50 5.89 12.99
C TRP A 177 16.79 5.51 12.29
N GLN A 178 17.93 5.63 12.97
CA GLN A 178 19.24 5.26 12.42
C GLN A 178 19.42 3.74 12.32
N ARG A 179 18.92 2.97 13.29
CA ARG A 179 19.14 1.51 13.35
C ARG A 179 18.18 0.71 12.46
N GLN A 180 16.88 0.97 12.58
CA GLN A 180 15.82 0.15 11.96
C GLN A 180 14.71 1.04 11.40
N PRO A 181 15.03 1.85 10.38
CA PRO A 181 14.13 2.89 9.90
C PRO A 181 12.79 2.38 9.38
N SER A 182 12.79 1.27 8.65
CA SER A 182 11.60 0.76 7.97
C SER A 182 10.68 0.04 8.96
N GLU A 183 11.24 -0.65 9.95
CA GLU A 183 10.46 -1.20 11.07
C GLU A 183 9.80 -0.08 11.87
N PHE A 184 10.56 1.01 12.13
CA PHE A 184 10.03 2.18 12.79
C PHE A 184 8.88 2.83 12.00
N LEU A 185 9.04 3.05 10.69
CA LEU A 185 7.97 3.59 9.84
C LEU A 185 6.74 2.68 9.80
N ARG A 186 6.93 1.35 9.76
CA ARG A 186 5.83 0.38 9.79
C ARG A 186 5.10 0.39 11.13
N PHE A 187 5.82 0.44 12.24
CA PHE A 187 5.24 0.55 13.58
C PHE A 187 4.41 1.83 13.73
N VAL A 188 4.95 2.95 13.24
CA VAL A 188 4.25 4.23 13.21
C VAL A 188 2.98 4.12 12.38
N ALA A 189 3.06 3.57 11.17
CA ALA A 189 1.89 3.36 10.31
C ALA A 189 0.82 2.47 10.96
N GLN A 190 1.22 1.41 11.66
CA GLN A 190 0.29 0.52 12.39
C GLN A 190 -0.43 1.27 13.51
N ARG A 191 0.32 1.97 14.37
CA ARG A 191 -0.27 2.73 15.47
C ARG A 191 -1.21 3.83 14.98
N VAL A 192 -0.82 4.48 13.89
CA VAL A 192 -1.61 5.50 13.19
C VAL A 192 -2.94 4.93 12.69
N ALA A 193 -2.97 3.65 12.31
CA ALA A 193 -4.20 2.98 11.92
C ALA A 193 -5.14 2.74 13.12
N GLU A 194 -4.61 2.56 14.32
CA GLU A 194 -5.37 2.30 15.56
C GLU A 194 -5.82 3.58 16.29
N GLU A 195 -5.08 4.68 16.15
CA GLU A 195 -5.40 5.94 16.82
C GLU A 195 -6.63 6.65 16.22
N PRO A 196 -7.32 7.54 16.98
CA PRO A 196 -8.38 8.36 16.40
C PRO A 196 -7.82 9.24 15.27
N LEU A 197 -8.64 9.55 14.27
CA LEU A 197 -8.25 10.46 13.19
C LEU A 197 -7.75 11.80 13.76
N PRO A 198 -6.58 12.30 13.28
CA PRO A 198 -6.05 13.56 13.78
C PRO A 198 -6.95 14.72 13.36
N GLN A 199 -7.07 15.72 14.22
CA GLN A 199 -7.85 16.92 13.91
C GLN A 199 -7.08 17.79 12.90
N SER A 200 -7.79 18.47 11.98
CA SER A 200 -7.15 19.29 10.93
C SER A 200 -6.14 20.33 11.46
N LYS A 201 -6.38 20.87 12.66
CA LYS A 201 -5.50 21.83 13.34
C LYS A 201 -4.21 21.22 13.92
N GLU A 202 -4.17 19.91 14.11
CA GLU A 202 -2.98 19.17 14.57
C GLU A 202 -2.01 18.88 13.43
N LEU A 203 -2.45 19.07 12.19
CA LEU A 203 -1.72 18.73 10.99
C LEU A 203 -1.12 19.99 10.36
N PRO A 204 0.10 19.92 9.82
CA PRO A 204 0.67 21.02 9.05
C PRO A 204 -0.19 21.30 7.82
N LYS A 205 -0.26 22.57 7.42
CA LYS A 205 -0.91 22.94 6.17
C LYS A 205 -0.11 22.37 5.00
N ALA A 206 -0.81 21.68 4.10
CA ALA A 206 -0.22 21.25 2.84
C ALA A 206 -0.02 22.49 1.94
N VAL A 207 1.22 22.95 1.81
CA VAL A 207 1.59 24.06 0.93
C VAL A 207 2.29 23.48 -0.30
N PRO A 208 1.76 23.71 -1.52
CA PRO A 208 2.43 23.26 -2.75
C PRO A 208 3.80 23.91 -2.91
N ARG A 209 4.79 23.12 -3.35
CA ARG A 209 6.09 23.68 -3.73
C ARG A 209 5.97 24.60 -4.94
N GLN A 210 6.83 25.61 -4.95
CA GLN A 210 7.00 26.50 -6.09
C GLN A 210 7.92 25.86 -7.13
N PHE A 211 7.77 26.30 -8.37
CA PHE A 211 8.69 25.97 -9.44
C PHE A 211 10.07 26.60 -9.19
N VAL A 212 11.11 25.86 -9.52
CA VAL A 212 12.50 26.31 -9.56
C VAL A 212 12.97 26.39 -11.01
N GLU A 213 13.86 27.33 -11.29
CA GLU A 213 14.55 27.42 -12.59
C GLU A 213 15.61 26.33 -12.68
N ALA A 214 15.63 25.57 -13.78
CA ALA A 214 16.64 24.53 -13.94
C ALA A 214 18.03 25.10 -14.23
N SER A 215 18.14 26.34 -14.70
CA SER A 215 19.42 27.04 -14.82
C SER A 215 20.07 27.30 -13.47
N ASP A 216 19.27 27.61 -12.44
CA ASP A 216 19.76 27.86 -11.08
C ASP A 216 20.02 26.53 -10.35
N HIS A 217 19.23 25.50 -10.67
CA HIS A 217 19.31 24.19 -10.05
C HIS A 217 19.28 23.08 -11.12
N PRO A 218 20.39 22.82 -11.83
CA PRO A 218 20.42 21.81 -12.89
C PRO A 218 20.34 20.37 -12.38
N VAL A 219 20.66 20.19 -11.09
CA VAL A 219 20.58 18.91 -10.36
C VAL A 219 19.81 19.12 -9.07
N ALA A 220 18.79 18.30 -8.84
CA ALA A 220 18.01 18.27 -7.62
C ALA A 220 18.10 16.90 -6.95
N THR A 221 18.55 16.86 -5.70
CA THR A 221 18.53 15.63 -4.89
C THR A 221 17.09 15.24 -4.59
N LEU A 222 16.80 13.95 -4.67
CA LEU A 222 15.46 13.41 -4.47
C LEU A 222 15.29 12.82 -3.06
N PRO A 223 14.08 12.92 -2.49
CA PRO A 223 13.70 12.22 -1.26
C PRO A 223 14.06 10.75 -1.29
N THR A 224 14.68 10.22 -0.25
CA THR A 224 14.88 8.77 -0.09
C THR A 224 13.78 8.12 0.73
N ARG A 225 12.88 8.92 1.33
CA ARG A 225 11.77 8.47 2.17
C ARG A 225 10.54 9.34 2.03
N VAL A 226 9.39 8.71 2.20
CA VAL A 226 8.08 9.36 2.20
C VAL A 226 7.25 8.79 3.36
N GLY A 227 6.41 9.63 3.96
CA GLY A 227 5.40 9.16 4.90
C GLY A 227 4.39 8.22 4.24
N MET A 228 3.60 7.51 5.05
CA MET A 228 2.60 6.53 4.58
C MET A 228 1.25 6.63 5.32
N ALA A 229 1.10 7.62 6.21
CA ALA A 229 -0.03 7.73 7.13
C ALA A 229 -1.30 8.28 6.46
N SER A 230 -1.12 9.26 5.58
CA SER A 230 -2.17 10.08 4.99
C SER A 230 -3.21 9.27 4.24
N TRP A 231 -2.79 8.29 3.42
CA TRP A 231 -3.75 7.47 2.67
C TRP A 231 -4.65 6.66 3.61
N SER A 232 -4.09 6.08 4.67
CA SER A 232 -4.85 5.35 5.68
C SER A 232 -5.84 6.26 6.41
N TRP A 233 -5.44 7.48 6.78
CA TRP A 233 -6.36 8.45 7.38
C TRP A 233 -7.48 8.89 6.46
N VAL A 234 -7.16 9.16 5.19
CA VAL A 234 -8.13 9.54 4.17
C VAL A 234 -9.16 8.43 3.96
N LYS A 235 -8.68 7.18 3.84
CA LYS A 235 -9.51 5.99 3.73
C LYS A 235 -10.45 5.86 4.92
N ARG A 236 -9.94 6.01 6.15
CA ARG A 236 -10.74 5.96 7.38
C ARG A 236 -11.74 7.10 7.48
N ALA A 237 -11.37 8.33 7.13
CA ALA A 237 -12.31 9.46 7.10
C ALA A 237 -13.49 9.19 6.14
N ALA A 238 -13.21 8.61 4.97
CA ALA A 238 -14.23 8.27 4.01
C ALA A 238 -15.11 7.07 4.44
N LEU A 239 -14.51 6.03 5.03
CA LEU A 239 -15.21 4.79 5.38
C LEU A 239 -15.90 4.84 6.75
N GLU A 240 -15.22 5.37 7.77
CA GLU A 240 -15.72 5.38 9.16
C GLU A 240 -16.63 6.58 9.43
N GLN A 241 -16.28 7.76 8.90
CA GLN A 241 -17.02 8.99 9.17
C GLN A 241 -18.00 9.36 8.07
N GLY A 242 -17.86 8.77 6.87
CA GLY A 242 -18.65 9.16 5.69
C GLY A 242 -18.44 10.63 5.29
N GLN A 243 -17.30 11.21 5.66
CA GLN A 243 -17.00 12.63 5.47
C GLN A 243 -15.85 12.81 4.47
N LYS A 244 -15.85 13.97 3.80
CA LYS A 244 -14.68 14.42 3.02
C LYS A 244 -13.51 14.61 3.98
N PRO A 245 -12.32 14.03 3.71
CA PRO A 245 -11.17 14.25 4.57
C PRO A 245 -10.82 15.74 4.65
N ALA A 246 -10.34 16.19 5.81
CA ALA A 246 -9.80 17.53 5.96
C ALA A 246 -8.65 17.76 4.96
N SER A 247 -8.49 18.97 4.44
CA SER A 247 -7.46 19.30 3.45
C SER A 247 -6.04 18.93 3.90
N ASN A 248 -5.73 19.16 5.19
CA ASN A 248 -4.42 18.87 5.77
C ASN A 248 -4.16 17.36 5.98
N LEU A 249 -5.20 16.51 5.91
CA LEU A 249 -5.02 15.04 5.91
C LEU A 249 -4.50 14.53 4.57
N VAL A 250 -4.64 15.31 3.51
CA VAL A 250 -4.29 14.89 2.14
C VAL A 250 -2.84 15.29 1.85
N ARG A 251 -1.94 14.33 2.00
CA ARG A 251 -0.51 14.46 1.68
C ARG A 251 -0.22 13.66 0.43
N LEU A 252 -0.09 14.39 -0.67
CA LEU A 252 0.00 13.80 -2.00
C LEU A 252 1.23 12.91 -2.17
N GLU A 253 2.35 13.26 -1.54
CA GLU A 253 3.55 12.41 -1.53
C GLU A 253 3.26 11.01 -0.96
N GLU A 254 2.50 10.92 0.12
CA GLU A 254 2.18 9.66 0.79
C GLU A 254 1.13 8.85 0.01
N TRP A 255 0.23 9.54 -0.71
CA TRP A 255 -0.69 8.89 -1.64
C TRP A 255 0.05 8.26 -2.81
N ILE A 256 1.00 8.99 -3.40
CA ILE A 256 1.83 8.48 -4.49
C ILE A 256 2.60 7.24 -4.03
N GLN A 257 3.19 7.29 -2.83
CA GLN A 257 3.89 6.16 -2.21
C GLN A 257 3.00 4.93 -1.98
N ALA A 258 1.72 5.13 -1.63
CA ALA A 258 0.77 4.05 -1.38
C ALA A 258 0.48 3.20 -2.62
N PHE A 259 0.52 3.80 -3.82
CA PHE A 259 0.21 3.11 -5.08
C PHE A 259 1.48 2.94 -5.91
N PRO A 260 2.12 1.76 -5.92
CA PRO A 260 3.32 1.56 -6.70
C PRO A 260 3.08 1.68 -8.21
N LEU A 261 4.12 2.12 -8.91
CA LEU A 261 4.17 2.16 -10.36
C LEU A 261 4.24 0.73 -10.94
N GLN A 262 3.32 0.38 -11.82
CA GLN A 262 3.21 -0.98 -12.37
C GLN A 262 4.03 -1.14 -13.65
N SER A 263 4.12 -0.08 -14.44
CA SER A 263 4.71 -0.04 -15.76
C SER A 263 5.50 1.24 -15.98
N GLY A 264 6.44 1.24 -16.91
CA GLY A 264 7.23 2.42 -17.25
C GLY A 264 8.62 2.06 -17.73
N LEU A 265 9.44 3.09 -17.93
CA LEU A 265 10.87 2.94 -18.12
C LEU A 265 11.46 2.32 -16.86
N SER A 266 12.36 1.35 -17.00
CA SER A 266 13.00 0.69 -15.87
C SER A 266 14.47 0.46 -16.12
N GLN A 267 15.28 0.62 -15.08
CA GLN A 267 16.68 0.25 -15.06
C GLN A 267 17.01 -0.38 -13.72
N GLU A 268 17.78 -1.46 -13.76
CA GLU A 268 18.19 -2.19 -12.56
C GLU A 268 19.72 -2.26 -12.50
N ALA A 269 20.28 -1.96 -11.32
CA ALA A 269 21.71 -2.00 -11.06
C ALA A 269 21.96 -2.16 -9.56
N ASP A 270 22.94 -3.00 -9.20
CA ASP A 270 23.37 -3.24 -7.81
C ASP A 270 22.21 -3.59 -6.84
N GLY A 271 21.20 -4.31 -7.32
CA GLY A 271 20.02 -4.68 -6.53
C GLY A 271 19.07 -3.51 -6.25
N LEU A 272 19.21 -2.39 -6.97
CA LEU A 272 18.24 -1.30 -7.01
C LEU A 272 17.47 -1.37 -8.33
N SER A 273 16.18 -1.04 -8.28
CA SER A 273 15.31 -0.94 -9.45
C SER A 273 14.73 0.47 -9.50
N LEU A 274 15.14 1.23 -10.50
CA LEU A 274 14.66 2.57 -10.78
C LEU A 274 13.62 2.48 -11.90
N ARG A 275 12.43 3.00 -11.64
CA ARG A 275 11.34 3.06 -12.61
C ARG A 275 10.87 4.48 -12.80
N ALA A 276 10.41 4.80 -14.00
CA ALA A 276 9.85 6.09 -14.34
C ALA A 276 8.63 5.98 -15.25
N ALA A 277 7.63 6.80 -15.00
CA ALA A 277 6.52 7.04 -15.90
C ALA A 277 6.37 8.53 -16.17
N ILE A 278 6.03 8.87 -17.41
CA ILE A 278 5.86 10.24 -17.86
C ILE A 278 4.41 10.39 -18.30
N LEU A 279 3.72 11.38 -17.77
CA LEU A 279 2.30 11.61 -18.00
C LEU A 279 1.99 13.09 -18.21
N PRO A 280 0.98 13.43 -19.02
CA PRO A 280 0.55 14.81 -19.17
C PRO A 280 -0.07 15.31 -17.85
N ALA A 281 0.26 16.53 -17.45
CA ALA A 281 -0.38 17.15 -16.30
C ALA A 281 -1.89 17.35 -16.55
N ALA A 282 -2.66 17.38 -15.47
CA ALA A 282 -4.11 17.31 -15.60
C ALA A 282 -4.77 18.57 -16.17
N SER A 283 -4.17 19.74 -15.94
CA SER A 283 -4.77 21.06 -16.16
C SER A 283 -3.86 22.08 -16.87
N SER A 284 -2.70 21.65 -17.37
CA SER A 284 -1.70 22.53 -17.98
C SER A 284 -0.91 21.81 -19.08
N SER A 285 -0.16 22.57 -19.89
CA SER A 285 0.88 22.05 -20.79
C SER A 285 2.11 21.52 -20.02
N ASN A 286 1.96 21.21 -18.74
CA ASN A 286 3.04 20.66 -17.93
C ASN A 286 3.12 19.14 -18.15
N THR A 287 4.30 18.61 -17.88
CA THR A 287 4.57 17.18 -17.89
C THR A 287 4.84 16.74 -16.46
N VAL A 288 4.30 15.60 -16.08
CA VAL A 288 4.55 14.99 -14.77
C VAL A 288 5.41 13.75 -14.97
N VAL A 289 6.46 13.64 -14.19
CA VAL A 289 7.33 12.47 -14.12
C VAL A 289 7.13 11.81 -12.76
N VAL A 290 6.77 10.54 -12.76
CA VAL A 290 6.67 9.71 -11.56
C VAL A 290 7.90 8.81 -11.52
N LEU A 291 8.67 8.88 -10.43
CA LEU A 291 9.89 8.12 -10.24
C LEU A 291 9.73 7.18 -9.06
N SER A 292 10.15 5.93 -9.20
CA SER A 292 10.13 4.92 -8.13
C SER A 292 11.51 4.28 -8.03
N LEU A 293 12.12 4.32 -6.86
CA LEU A 293 13.35 3.60 -6.55
C LEU A 293 13.04 2.50 -5.52
N THR A 294 13.37 1.26 -5.85
CA THR A 294 13.12 0.10 -4.98
C THR A 294 14.43 -0.63 -4.70
N ASN A 295 14.67 -0.98 -3.44
CA ASN A 295 15.78 -1.86 -3.07
C ASN A 295 15.33 -3.33 -3.14
N GLN A 296 15.78 -4.04 -4.18
CA GLN A 296 15.56 -5.47 -4.37
C GLN A 296 16.64 -6.34 -3.69
N SER A 297 17.67 -5.73 -3.11
CA SER A 297 18.69 -6.45 -2.36
C SER A 297 18.13 -7.00 -1.03
N LYS A 298 18.79 -8.04 -0.52
CA LYS A 298 18.56 -8.59 0.82
C LYS A 298 19.18 -7.73 1.93
N ALA A 299 20.00 -6.74 1.58
CA ALA A 299 20.66 -5.83 2.51
C ALA A 299 20.21 -4.38 2.30
N SER A 300 20.24 -3.59 3.37
CA SER A 300 20.02 -2.14 3.28
C SER A 300 21.11 -1.50 2.43
N GLN A 301 20.73 -0.52 1.61
CA GLN A 301 21.64 0.18 0.71
C GLN A 301 21.68 1.68 1.02
N SER A 302 22.87 2.27 1.03
CA SER A 302 23.02 3.73 1.03
C SER A 302 22.87 4.25 -0.39
N VAL A 303 21.80 5.00 -0.65
CA VAL A 303 21.44 5.52 -1.96
C VAL A 303 21.51 7.04 -1.98
N GLU A 304 22.10 7.57 -3.05
CA GLU A 304 21.99 8.97 -3.44
C GLU A 304 21.32 8.98 -4.80
N TRP A 305 20.22 9.70 -4.95
CA TRP A 305 19.57 9.82 -6.26
C TRP A 305 19.11 11.23 -6.50
N SER A 306 19.23 11.66 -7.75
CA SER A 306 19.04 13.03 -8.16
C SER A 306 18.39 13.10 -9.53
N TYR A 307 17.55 14.11 -9.69
CA TYR A 307 16.96 14.48 -10.97
C TYR A 307 17.81 15.57 -11.64
N MET A 308 18.19 15.33 -12.89
CA MET A 308 19.02 16.21 -13.71
C MET A 308 18.17 16.78 -14.83
N ALA A 309 18.12 18.10 -14.92
CA ALA A 309 17.22 18.83 -15.81
C ALA A 309 17.92 19.97 -16.57
N PRO A 310 19.12 19.76 -17.16
CA PRO A 310 19.95 20.86 -17.68
C PRO A 310 19.29 21.66 -18.81
N SER A 311 18.31 21.09 -19.52
CA SER A 311 17.62 21.71 -20.65
C SER A 311 16.17 22.13 -20.35
N LEU A 312 15.70 21.96 -19.11
CA LEU A 312 14.33 22.32 -18.75
C LEU A 312 14.27 23.79 -18.33
N ALA A 313 13.13 24.45 -18.56
CA ALA A 313 12.93 25.80 -18.04
C ALA A 313 12.72 25.75 -16.52
N GLN A 314 11.61 25.12 -16.11
CA GLN A 314 11.19 25.09 -14.71
C GLN A 314 10.69 23.70 -14.32
N TYR A 315 10.96 23.30 -13.08
CA TYR A 315 10.41 22.08 -12.51
C TYR A 315 10.10 22.24 -11.01
N ARG A 316 9.32 21.34 -10.43
CA ARG A 316 9.10 21.24 -8.99
C ARG A 316 8.84 19.81 -8.55
N LEU A 317 9.18 19.51 -7.31
CA LEU A 317 8.72 18.31 -6.63
C LEU A 317 7.24 18.50 -6.22
N ILE A 318 6.39 17.54 -6.57
CA ILE A 318 4.96 17.52 -6.20
C ILE A 318 4.81 16.86 -4.84
N GLY A 319 4.03 17.49 -3.96
CA GLY A 319 3.96 17.11 -2.55
C GLY A 319 5.13 17.69 -1.77
N PHE A 320 5.43 17.07 -0.62
CA PHE A 320 6.53 17.44 0.29
C PHE A 320 6.48 18.91 0.70
N ALA A 321 5.95 19.20 1.90
CA ALA A 321 6.09 20.55 2.47
C ALA A 321 7.58 20.97 2.51
N SER A 322 7.86 22.27 2.44
CA SER A 322 9.23 22.78 2.45
C SER A 322 10.05 22.24 3.62
N ALA A 323 11.36 22.06 3.43
CA ALA A 323 12.28 21.48 4.39
C ALA A 323 12.08 22.08 5.80
N VAL A 324 11.90 21.20 6.78
CA VAL A 324 12.24 21.53 8.16
C VAL A 324 13.76 21.55 8.23
N ARG A 325 14.37 22.72 8.49
CA ARG A 325 15.83 22.83 8.66
C ARG A 325 16.28 21.84 9.73
N GLY A 326 17.22 20.96 9.39
CA GLY A 326 17.75 19.94 10.31
C GLY A 326 17.04 18.59 10.25
N GLY A 327 16.19 18.34 9.25
CA GLY A 327 15.66 17.01 8.98
C GLY A 327 16.78 15.98 8.80
N LEU A 328 16.60 14.80 9.40
CA LEU A 328 17.54 13.69 9.28
C LEU A 328 17.41 13.05 7.90
N SER A 329 18.22 13.50 6.94
CA SER A 329 18.27 12.86 5.63
C SER A 329 18.93 11.49 5.75
N SER A 330 18.14 10.44 5.82
CA SER A 330 18.67 9.07 5.80
C SER A 330 18.82 8.63 4.36
N ARG A 331 20.06 8.36 3.95
CA ARG A 331 20.36 7.77 2.64
C ARG A 331 20.13 6.26 2.61
N LEU A 332 19.73 5.66 3.74
CA LEU A 332 19.56 4.21 3.84
C LEU A 332 18.16 3.77 3.37
N LEU A 333 18.12 2.92 2.35
CA LEU A 333 16.92 2.25 1.82
C LEU A 333 16.97 0.77 2.20
N ALA A 334 16.02 0.28 3.00
CA ALA A 334 16.05 -1.10 3.52
C ALA A 334 15.64 -2.14 2.47
N PRO A 335 15.89 -3.44 2.71
CA PRO A 335 15.46 -4.52 1.80
C PRO A 335 13.96 -4.47 1.51
N GLY A 336 13.59 -4.51 0.23
CA GLY A 336 12.21 -4.42 -0.23
C GLY A 336 11.56 -3.05 -0.09
N GLU A 337 12.25 -2.06 0.49
CA GLU A 337 11.74 -0.70 0.62
C GLU A 337 11.71 -0.02 -0.75
N LYS A 338 10.66 0.77 -0.96
CA LYS A 338 10.47 1.59 -2.14
C LYS A 338 10.30 3.05 -1.74
N VAL A 339 10.76 3.96 -2.58
CA VAL A 339 10.48 5.39 -2.47
C VAL A 339 9.95 5.87 -3.80
N GLN A 340 8.83 6.58 -3.77
CA GLN A 340 8.18 7.10 -4.96
C GLN A 340 7.99 8.61 -4.85
N VAL A 341 8.41 9.33 -5.88
CA VAL A 341 8.34 10.79 -5.96
C VAL A 341 7.73 11.20 -7.28
N MET A 342 7.23 12.44 -7.34
CA MET A 342 6.62 12.98 -8.53
C MET A 342 7.13 14.39 -8.79
N ILE A 343 7.54 14.66 -10.03
CA ILE A 343 8.12 15.93 -10.47
C ILE A 343 7.20 16.52 -11.53
N GLU A 344 6.85 17.79 -11.38
CA GLU A 344 6.15 18.54 -12.42
C GLU A 344 7.13 19.42 -13.18
N ILE A 345 7.12 19.31 -14.49
CA ILE A 345 7.94 20.06 -15.43
C ILE A 345 7.04 21.04 -16.16
N LYS A 346 7.41 22.32 -16.16
CA LYS A 346 6.62 23.37 -16.82
C LYS A 346 7.22 23.73 -18.17
N ASN A 347 6.32 23.90 -19.14
CA ASN A 347 6.62 24.39 -20.49
C ASN A 347 7.79 23.63 -21.13
N LEU A 348 7.52 22.39 -21.52
CA LEU A 348 8.44 21.54 -22.27
C LEU A 348 8.56 22.09 -23.71
N ALA A 349 9.28 23.21 -23.86
CA ALA A 349 9.16 24.10 -25.02
C ALA A 349 9.51 23.43 -26.36
N ASP A 350 10.38 22.41 -26.37
CA ASP A 350 10.79 21.69 -27.60
C ASP A 350 11.33 20.27 -27.34
N ALA A 351 11.17 19.72 -26.13
CA ALA A 351 11.96 18.58 -25.71
C ALA A 351 11.13 17.28 -25.71
N THR A 352 11.50 16.32 -26.56
CA THR A 352 11.23 14.92 -26.24
C THR A 352 11.87 14.52 -24.92
N PHE A 353 12.89 15.24 -24.44
CA PHE A 353 13.62 14.97 -23.21
C PHE A 353 13.00 15.62 -21.96
N CYS A 354 12.67 14.79 -20.97
CA CYS A 354 12.08 15.19 -19.68
C CYS A 354 13.11 15.19 -18.54
N GLY A 355 14.41 15.28 -18.86
CA GLY A 355 15.49 15.15 -17.89
C GLY A 355 16.01 13.72 -17.75
N GLN A 356 16.78 13.49 -16.70
CA GLN A 356 17.44 12.22 -16.43
C GLN A 356 17.52 12.00 -14.92
N VAL A 357 17.44 10.74 -14.49
CA VAL A 357 17.64 10.40 -13.09
C VAL A 357 18.97 9.68 -12.95
N SER A 358 19.80 10.16 -12.03
CA SER A 358 20.99 9.46 -11.59
C SER A 358 20.74 8.83 -10.23
N CYS A 359 21.17 7.58 -10.06
CA CYS A 359 21.17 6.88 -8.78
C CYS A 359 22.56 6.30 -8.54
N ARG A 360 23.11 6.57 -7.35
CA ARG A 360 24.41 6.10 -6.89
C ARG A 360 24.21 5.22 -5.66
N SER A 361 24.81 4.03 -5.70
CA SER A 361 24.89 3.09 -4.57
C SER A 361 26.26 2.44 -4.57
N GLN A 362 26.88 2.31 -3.39
CA GLN A 362 28.19 1.64 -3.21
C GLN A 362 29.30 2.18 -4.16
N GLY A 363 29.25 3.48 -4.49
CA GLY A 363 30.21 4.13 -5.39
C GLY A 363 29.97 3.88 -6.89
N ARG A 364 28.96 3.10 -7.27
CA ARG A 364 28.51 2.92 -8.65
C ARG A 364 27.34 3.82 -8.95
N GLU A 365 27.31 4.36 -10.16
CA GLU A 365 26.28 5.28 -10.62
C GLU A 365 25.61 4.72 -11.87
N PHE A 366 24.29 4.75 -11.90
CA PHE A 366 23.50 4.39 -13.06
C PHE A 366 22.44 5.45 -13.34
N MET A 367 22.03 5.51 -14.60
CA MET A 367 21.39 6.68 -15.18
C MET A 367 20.22 6.30 -16.08
N LEU A 368 19.04 6.82 -15.77
CA LEU A 368 17.80 6.60 -16.51
C LEU A 368 17.39 7.88 -17.26
N PRO A 369 17.63 7.98 -18.59
CA PRO A 369 17.16 9.10 -19.38
C PRO A 369 15.63 9.06 -19.53
N LEU A 370 14.98 10.22 -19.44
CA LEU A 370 13.53 10.34 -19.50
C LEU A 370 13.14 11.01 -20.82
N SER A 371 12.35 10.30 -21.64
CA SER A 371 11.87 10.82 -22.92
C SER A 371 10.37 10.61 -23.08
N LEU A 372 9.66 11.61 -23.62
CA LEU A 372 8.24 11.58 -23.98
C LEU A 372 7.87 10.43 -24.92
N SER A 373 8.82 9.91 -25.70
CA SER A 373 8.58 8.73 -26.54
C SER A 373 8.22 7.47 -25.72
N ALA A 374 8.41 7.50 -24.40
CA ALA A 374 8.07 6.43 -23.47
C ALA A 374 6.72 6.63 -22.75
N ILE A 375 5.87 7.56 -23.21
CA ILE A 375 4.53 7.78 -22.66
C ILE A 375 3.60 6.66 -23.10
N ALA A 376 3.51 5.58 -22.33
CA ALA A 376 2.41 4.63 -22.41
C ALA A 376 2.37 3.76 -21.15
N THR A 377 1.85 4.30 -20.05
CA THR A 377 1.58 3.50 -18.85
C THR A 377 0.10 3.54 -18.55
N GLN A 378 -0.50 2.37 -18.29
CA GLN A 378 -1.85 2.26 -17.68
C GLN A 378 -1.94 3.08 -16.38
N ASP A 379 -0.79 3.32 -15.75
CA ASP A 379 -0.62 4.15 -14.56
C ASP A 379 -0.93 5.64 -14.76
N ALA A 380 -0.86 6.16 -16.00
CA ALA A 380 -0.91 7.60 -16.26
C ALA A 380 -2.26 8.21 -15.86
N ASP A 381 -3.36 7.56 -16.25
CA ASP A 381 -4.72 8.00 -15.90
C ASP A 381 -4.94 7.95 -14.39
N PHE A 382 -4.41 6.92 -13.71
CA PHE A 382 -4.54 6.76 -12.27
C PHE A 382 -3.80 7.85 -11.49
N TYR A 383 -2.55 8.15 -11.83
CA TYR A 383 -1.84 9.26 -11.17
C TYR A 383 -2.43 10.63 -11.54
N ARG A 384 -2.94 10.80 -12.76
CA ARG A 384 -3.68 12.02 -13.14
C ARG A 384 -4.92 12.19 -12.27
N LEU A 385 -5.69 11.12 -12.03
CA LEU A 385 -6.82 11.14 -11.13
C LEU A 385 -6.38 11.48 -9.71
N LEU A 386 -5.33 10.83 -9.18
CA LEU A 386 -4.78 11.13 -7.85
C LEU A 386 -4.46 12.62 -7.67
N LEU A 387 -3.79 13.23 -8.65
CA LEU A 387 -3.45 14.66 -8.64
C LEU A 387 -4.70 15.55 -8.57
N LEU A 388 -5.68 15.31 -9.43
CA LEU A 388 -6.90 16.11 -9.48
C LEU A 388 -7.74 15.97 -8.22
N VAL A 389 -7.88 14.74 -7.70
CA VAL A 389 -8.63 14.49 -6.47
C VAL A 389 -7.92 15.14 -5.29
N ALA A 390 -6.60 14.98 -5.15
CA ALA A 390 -5.85 15.61 -4.06
C ALA A 390 -5.98 17.13 -4.10
N ALA A 391 -5.84 17.74 -5.28
CA ALA A 391 -6.05 19.18 -5.47
C ALA A 391 -7.46 19.62 -5.01
N ASN A 392 -8.51 18.90 -5.42
CA ASN A 392 -9.88 19.20 -5.02
C ASN A 392 -10.13 19.02 -3.51
N LEU A 393 -9.53 18.00 -2.89
CA LEU A 393 -9.65 17.77 -1.45
C LEU A 393 -8.91 18.85 -0.65
N GLN A 394 -7.81 19.37 -1.20
CA GLN A 394 -7.07 20.50 -0.64
C GLN A 394 -7.74 21.87 -0.90
N GLY A 395 -8.92 21.89 -1.52
CA GLY A 395 -9.67 23.12 -1.81
C GLY A 395 -9.17 23.89 -3.03
N GLN A 396 -8.27 23.31 -3.83
CA GLN A 396 -7.85 23.88 -5.10
C GLN A 396 -8.92 23.61 -6.17
N LYS A 397 -9.05 24.51 -7.14
CA LYS A 397 -10.00 24.35 -8.25
C LYS A 397 -9.54 23.20 -9.15
N ALA A 398 -10.26 22.09 -9.12
CA ALA A 398 -10.11 20.98 -10.05
C ALA A 398 -11.36 20.84 -10.92
N ASP A 399 -11.20 20.34 -12.13
CA ASP A 399 -12.31 20.07 -13.03
C ASP A 399 -13.01 18.75 -12.63
N LEU A 400 -14.20 18.87 -12.03
CA LEU A 400 -14.99 17.73 -11.57
C LEU A 400 -15.45 16.83 -12.72
N PHE A 401 -15.65 17.38 -13.92
CA PHE A 401 -16.03 16.60 -15.09
C PHE A 401 -14.87 15.70 -15.52
N VAL A 402 -13.65 16.22 -15.54
CA VAL A 402 -12.44 15.44 -15.83
C VAL A 402 -12.22 14.34 -14.78
N ILE A 403 -12.44 14.64 -13.50
CA ILE A 403 -12.34 13.63 -12.42
C ILE A 403 -13.33 12.48 -12.66
N ARG A 404 -14.61 12.77 -12.91
CA ARG A 404 -15.64 11.74 -13.14
C ARG A 404 -15.33 10.90 -14.39
N ALA A 405 -14.94 11.55 -15.49
CA ALA A 405 -14.57 10.86 -16.72
C ALA A 405 -13.36 9.91 -16.52
N LEU A 406 -12.36 10.32 -15.73
CA LEU A 406 -11.22 9.47 -15.38
C LEU A 406 -11.62 8.29 -14.50
N ILE A 407 -12.51 8.50 -13.51
CA ILE A 407 -13.04 7.42 -12.67
C ILE A 407 -13.75 6.38 -13.55
N GLU A 408 -14.68 6.80 -14.41
CA GLU A 408 -15.41 5.90 -15.30
C GLU A 408 -14.47 5.13 -16.24
N LYS A 409 -13.47 5.82 -16.81
CA LYS A 409 -12.45 5.19 -17.66
C LYS A 409 -11.64 4.15 -16.91
N LEU A 410 -11.23 4.44 -15.67
CA LEU A 410 -10.40 3.54 -14.86
C LEU A 410 -11.20 2.34 -14.31
N GLU A 411 -12.51 2.50 -14.02
CA GLU A 411 -13.39 1.40 -13.61
C GLU A 411 -13.51 0.30 -14.69
N GLN A 412 -13.27 0.65 -15.96
CA GLN A 412 -13.29 -0.29 -17.09
C GLN A 412 -11.96 -1.01 -17.29
N GLN A 413 -10.90 -0.65 -16.55
CA GLN A 413 -9.57 -1.24 -16.67
C GLN A 413 -9.34 -2.35 -15.64
N HIS A 414 -8.43 -3.27 -15.94
CA HIS A 414 -7.96 -4.28 -14.99
C HIS A 414 -6.97 -3.66 -14.00
N LEU A 415 -7.49 -3.09 -12.92
CA LEU A 415 -6.69 -2.47 -11.86
C LEU A 415 -6.32 -3.46 -10.77
N THR A 416 -5.26 -3.18 -10.01
CA THR A 416 -4.99 -3.93 -8.79
C THR A 416 -6.06 -3.65 -7.73
N PRO A 417 -6.28 -4.58 -6.79
CA PRO A 417 -7.31 -4.42 -5.75
C PRO A 417 -7.19 -3.09 -4.99
N GLU A 418 -5.96 -2.64 -4.70
CA GLU A 418 -5.71 -1.39 -3.97
C GLU A 418 -6.15 -0.15 -4.77
N ARG A 419 -5.90 -0.16 -6.09
CA ARG A 419 -6.31 0.95 -6.97
C ARG A 419 -7.81 0.95 -7.22
N ALA A 420 -8.41 -0.23 -7.38
CA ALA A 420 -9.86 -0.36 -7.50
C ALA A 420 -10.57 0.14 -6.23
N GLU A 421 -10.06 -0.23 -5.05
CA GLU A 421 -10.55 0.29 -3.78
C GLU A 421 -10.40 1.83 -3.71
N ALA A 422 -9.22 2.35 -4.07
CA ALA A 422 -8.98 3.79 -4.07
C ALA A 422 -9.96 4.55 -4.96
N ILE A 423 -10.25 4.06 -6.16
CA ILE A 423 -11.24 4.66 -7.07
C ILE A 423 -12.64 4.59 -6.47
N GLY A 424 -13.01 3.45 -5.88
CA GLY A 424 -14.29 3.31 -5.20
C GLY A 424 -14.48 4.31 -4.06
N LEU A 425 -13.39 4.66 -3.34
CA LEU A 425 -13.39 5.72 -2.33
C LEU A 425 -13.50 7.11 -2.97
N MET A 426 -12.70 7.38 -4.01
CA MET A 426 -12.71 8.68 -4.70
C MET A 426 -14.08 9.00 -5.28
N LYS A 427 -14.75 8.00 -5.87
CA LYS A 427 -16.11 8.11 -6.40
C LYS A 427 -17.15 8.53 -5.36
N ARG A 428 -16.93 8.25 -4.06
CA ARG A 428 -17.86 8.70 -3.00
C ARG A 428 -17.78 10.20 -2.72
N TRP A 429 -16.71 10.87 -3.17
CA TRP A 429 -16.51 12.30 -2.95
C TRP A 429 -17.04 13.18 -4.09
N PHE A 430 -17.45 12.60 -5.22
CA PHE A 430 -17.80 13.30 -6.47
C PHE A 430 -19.05 12.74 -7.11
#